data_AF-A0A9N8Z897-F1
#
_entry.id   AF-A0A9N8Z897-F1
#
_cell.length_a   1.000
_cell.length_b   1.000
_cell.length_c   1.000
_cell.angle_alpha   90.00
_cell.angle_beta   90.00
_cell.angle_gamma   90.00
#
_symmetry.space_group_name_H-M   'P 1'
#
loop_
_entity.id
_entity.type
_entity.pdbx_description
1 polymer ?
#
loop_
_entity_poly.entity_id
_entity_poly.type
_entity_poly.pdbx_seq_one_letter_code
_entity_poly.pdbx_strand_id
1 'polypeptide(L)'
;MRLDEMGNEFRVNIRAYNKIKNPYNSAMQEAAQFQMPYSLRRLFAIILVFGEPGDVRTLWNDNFISMSEDFVRNRISSSQCLINAVLLHIKSILEQHHRKLNEFDLSTLDLSKEQNQKNYQG
;
A
#
# COMPACT_ATOMS: atom_id res chain seq x y z
N MET A 1 -14.33 33.98 -8.31
CA MET A 1 -14.10 32.63 -7.77
C MET A 1 -15.45 32.10 -7.34
N ARG A 2 -15.91 30.99 -7.94
CA ARG A 2 -17.23 30.43 -7.64
C ARG A 2 -17.15 29.57 -6.35
N LEU A 3 -18.27 29.44 -5.63
CA LEU A 3 -18.34 28.74 -4.33
C LEU A 3 -17.95 27.25 -4.41
N ASP A 4 -18.11 26.62 -5.58
CA ASP A 4 -17.69 25.26 -5.91
C ASP A 4 -16.17 25.12 -6.06
N GLU A 5 -15.48 26.13 -6.61
CA GLU A 5 -14.01 26.16 -6.72
C GLU A 5 -13.36 26.25 -5.33
N MET A 6 -13.93 27.07 -4.43
CA MET A 6 -13.43 27.29 -3.07
C MET A 6 -13.53 26.02 -2.20
N GLY A 7 -14.63 25.25 -2.35
CA GLY A 7 -14.81 23.98 -1.68
C GLY A 7 -13.84 22.89 -2.15
N ASN A 8 -13.48 22.89 -3.44
CA ASN A 8 -12.49 21.96 -3.99
C ASN A 8 -11.07 22.30 -3.53
N GLU A 9 -10.70 23.57 -3.55
CA GLU A 9 -9.38 24.04 -3.10
C GLU A 9 -9.14 23.74 -1.61
N PHE A 10 -10.15 23.94 -0.75
CA PHE A 10 -10.07 23.59 0.66
C PHE A 10 -9.88 22.09 0.89
N ARG A 11 -10.58 21.24 0.13
CA ARG A 11 -10.44 19.78 0.20
C ARG A 11 -9.07 19.30 -0.29
N VAL A 12 -8.53 19.93 -1.34
CA VAL A 12 -7.18 19.65 -1.84
C VAL A 12 -6.13 20.07 -0.81
N ASN A 13 -6.28 21.23 -0.18
CA ASN A 13 -5.37 21.73 0.84
C ASN A 13 -5.37 20.86 2.10
N ILE A 14 -6.54 20.38 2.56
CA ILE A 14 -6.61 19.43 3.67
C ILE A 14 -5.93 18.11 3.33
N ARG A 15 -6.14 17.58 2.11
CA ARG A 15 -5.47 16.35 1.68
C ARG A 15 -3.95 16.53 1.61
N ALA A 16 -3.48 17.64 1.05
CA ALA A 16 -2.07 17.98 1.01
C ALA A 16 -1.48 18.14 2.42
N TYR A 17 -2.17 18.84 3.32
CA TYR A 17 -1.76 19.00 4.70
C TYR A 17 -1.71 17.67 5.46
N ASN A 18 -2.72 16.81 5.30
CA ASN A 18 -2.75 15.48 5.91
C ASN A 18 -1.66 14.57 5.33
N LYS A 19 -1.34 14.71 4.03
CA LYS A 19 -0.22 14.02 3.39
C LYS A 19 1.13 14.45 3.97
N ILE A 20 1.33 15.75 4.20
CA ILE A 20 2.53 16.31 4.85
C ILE A 20 2.62 15.87 6.33
N LYS A 21 1.47 15.70 7.00
CA LYS A 21 1.37 15.33 8.41
C LYS A 21 1.46 13.83 8.68
N ASN A 22 1.52 12.97 7.67
CA ASN A 22 1.75 11.54 7.87
C ASN A 22 3.27 11.26 7.86
N PRO A 23 3.93 11.15 9.03
CA PRO A 23 5.39 11.00 9.11
C PRO A 23 5.87 9.72 8.40
N TYR A 24 5.03 8.69 8.33
CA TYR A 24 5.35 7.43 7.66
C TYR A 24 5.39 7.58 6.13
N ASN A 25 4.56 8.46 5.57
CA ASN A 25 4.57 8.70 4.13
C ASN A 25 5.84 9.44 3.72
N SER A 26 6.21 10.50 4.45
CA SER A 26 7.45 11.24 4.20
C SER A 26 8.67 10.31 4.32
N ALA A 27 8.73 9.50 5.37
CA ALA A 27 9.82 8.53 5.55
C ALA A 27 9.90 7.51 4.40
N MET A 28 8.76 7.02 3.90
CA MET A 28 8.72 6.11 2.75
C MET A 28 9.17 6.80 1.45
N GLN A 29 8.79 8.05 1.22
CA GLN A 29 9.18 8.82 0.03
C GLN A 29 10.69 9.15 0.03
N GLU A 30 11.25 9.45 1.20
CA GLU A 30 12.69 9.61 1.38
C GLU A 30 13.42 8.28 1.12
N ALA A 31 12.93 7.17 1.69
CA ALA A 31 13.50 5.84 1.47
C ALA A 31 13.39 5.38 0.00
N ALA A 32 12.37 5.84 -0.73
CA ALA A 32 12.19 5.52 -2.15
C ALA A 32 13.32 6.08 -3.03
N GLN A 33 14.01 7.15 -2.60
CA GLN A 33 15.13 7.75 -3.35
C GLN A 33 16.30 6.77 -3.55
N PHE A 34 16.44 5.78 -2.67
CA PHE A 34 17.49 4.76 -2.76
C PHE A 34 17.17 3.66 -3.80
N GLN A 35 15.98 3.67 -4.40
CA GLN A 35 15.56 2.70 -5.44
C GLN A 35 15.75 1.24 -5.03
N MET A 36 15.42 0.94 -3.77
CA MET A 36 15.45 -0.42 -3.21
C MET A 36 14.02 -0.89 -2.86
N PRO A 37 13.22 -1.35 -3.85
CA PRO A 37 11.83 -1.74 -3.63
C PRO A 37 11.65 -2.81 -2.55
N TYR A 38 12.56 -3.78 -2.48
CA TYR A 38 12.56 -4.81 -1.42
C TYR A 38 12.65 -4.21 -0.02
N SER A 39 13.65 -3.34 0.21
CA SER A 39 13.82 -2.66 1.51
C SER A 39 12.63 -1.76 1.81
N LEU A 40 12.05 -1.12 0.78
CA LEU A 40 10.88 -0.27 0.91
C LEU A 40 9.63 -1.06 1.35
N ARG A 41 9.39 -2.26 0.78
CA ARG A 41 8.34 -3.17 1.24
C ARG A 41 8.54 -3.59 2.69
N ARG A 42 9.78 -3.80 3.12
CA ARG A 42 10.11 -4.13 4.51
C ARG A 42 9.85 -2.95 5.44
N LEU A 43 10.24 -1.73 5.07
CA LEU A 43 9.93 -0.52 5.82
C LEU A 43 8.42 -0.34 6.01
N PHE A 44 7.64 -0.52 4.93
CA PHE A 44 6.18 -0.47 5.00
C PHE A 44 5.61 -1.49 5.99
N ALA A 45 6.06 -2.75 5.94
CA ALA A 45 5.62 -3.78 6.89
C ALA A 45 5.99 -3.43 8.34
N ILE A 46 7.18 -2.89 8.60
CA ILE A 46 7.61 -2.44 9.93
C ILE A 46 6.73 -1.29 10.44
N ILE A 47 6.37 -0.34 9.56
CA ILE A 47 5.42 0.73 9.89
C ILE A 47 4.05 0.15 10.27
N LEU A 48 3.55 -0.87 9.56
CA LEU A 48 2.29 -1.52 9.94
C LEU A 48 2.37 -2.21 11.31
N VAL A 49 3.50 -2.85 11.62
CA VAL A 49 3.68 -3.58 12.88
C VAL A 49 3.78 -2.63 14.07
N PHE A 50 4.56 -1.54 13.95
CA PHE A 50 4.96 -0.70 15.08
C PHE A 50 4.45 0.75 15.05
N GLY A 51 4.08 1.25 13.87
CA GLY A 51 3.78 2.67 13.66
C GLY A 51 2.30 3.06 13.80
N GLU A 52 1.38 2.10 13.83
CA GLU A 52 -0.07 2.37 13.84
C GLU A 52 -0.48 3.46 12.83
N PRO A 53 -0.17 3.31 11.53
CA PRO A 53 -0.48 4.33 10.53
C PRO A 53 -2.00 4.53 10.44
N GLY A 54 -2.47 5.75 10.71
CA GLY A 54 -3.90 6.05 10.76
C GLY A 54 -4.65 5.80 9.45
N ASP A 55 -4.01 5.98 8.29
CA ASP A 55 -4.58 5.66 6.98
C ASP A 55 -3.62 4.79 6.16
N VAL A 56 -3.73 3.47 6.37
CA VAL A 56 -2.94 2.45 5.67
C VAL A 56 -3.19 2.47 4.16
N ARG A 57 -4.43 2.73 3.74
CA ARG A 57 -4.83 2.68 2.32
C ARG A 57 -4.17 3.81 1.52
N THR A 58 -4.17 5.02 2.07
CA THR A 58 -3.49 6.17 1.48
C THR A 58 -1.97 5.96 1.46
N LEU A 59 -1.39 5.47 2.56
CA LEU A 59 0.03 5.15 2.62
C LEU A 59 0.44 4.10 1.58
N TRP A 60 -0.37 3.07 1.37
CA TRP A 60 -0.15 2.10 0.30
C TRP A 60 -0.19 2.78 -1.07
N ASN A 61 -1.25 3.54 -1.39
CA ASN A 61 -1.45 4.14 -2.70
C ASN A 61 -0.30 5.06 -3.10
N ASP A 62 0.16 5.87 -2.14
CA ASP A 62 1.25 6.82 -2.36
C ASP A 62 2.60 6.12 -2.62
N ASN A 63 2.81 4.91 -2.10
CA ASN A 63 4.11 4.22 -2.13
C ASN A 63 4.15 2.95 -2.99
N PHE A 64 3.01 2.47 -3.48
CA PHE A 64 2.90 1.20 -4.21
C PHE A 64 3.77 1.13 -5.46
N ILE A 65 3.84 2.21 -6.23
CA ILE A 65 4.65 2.28 -7.46
C ILE A 65 6.12 2.02 -7.11
N SER A 66 6.64 2.69 -6.08
CA SER A 66 8.04 2.51 -5.65
C SER A 66 8.27 1.10 -5.06
N MET A 67 7.28 0.56 -4.33
CA MET A 67 7.36 -0.79 -3.77
C MET A 67 7.23 -1.91 -4.79
N SER A 68 6.74 -1.66 -6.00
CA SER A 68 6.53 -2.68 -7.04
C SER A 68 7.52 -2.61 -8.19
N GLU A 69 8.45 -1.65 -8.15
CA GLU A 69 9.31 -1.31 -9.28
C GLU A 69 10.18 -2.47 -9.77
N ASP A 70 10.71 -3.30 -8.86
CA ASP A 70 11.48 -4.50 -9.20
C ASP A 70 10.63 -5.58 -9.86
N PHE A 71 9.37 -5.74 -9.45
CA PHE A 71 8.44 -6.66 -10.11
C PHE A 71 8.08 -6.21 -11.52
N VAL A 72 7.93 -4.90 -11.75
CA VAL A 72 7.74 -4.31 -13.07
C VAL A 72 8.96 -4.56 -13.96
N ARG A 73 10.18 -4.35 -13.42
CA ARG A 73 11.44 -4.66 -14.13
C ARG A 73 11.53 -6.14 -14.53
N ASN A 74 10.98 -7.03 -13.70
CA ASN A 74 10.88 -8.47 -13.95
C ASN A 74 9.71 -8.88 -14.86
N ARG A 75 9.17 -7.96 -15.66
CA ARG A 75 8.12 -8.19 -16.66
C ARG A 75 6.77 -8.65 -16.10
N ILE A 76 6.48 -8.40 -14.82
CA ILE A 76 5.11 -8.52 -14.30
C ILE A 76 4.32 -7.29 -14.75
N SER A 77 3.42 -7.48 -15.71
CA SER A 77 2.67 -6.37 -16.35
C SER A 77 1.19 -6.31 -15.95
N SER A 78 0.65 -7.36 -15.31
CA SER A 78 -0.70 -7.31 -14.74
C SER A 78 -0.70 -6.55 -13.42
N SER A 79 -1.50 -5.48 -13.34
CA SER A 79 -1.67 -4.68 -12.12
C SER A 79 -2.07 -5.55 -10.92
N GLN A 80 -2.93 -6.56 -11.12
CA GLN A 80 -3.33 -7.47 -10.06
C GLN A 80 -2.18 -8.37 -9.62
N CYS A 81 -1.37 -8.86 -10.56
CA CYS A 81 -0.20 -9.67 -10.22
C CYS A 81 0.84 -8.85 -9.43
N LEU A 82 1.03 -7.57 -9.76
CA LEU A 82 1.90 -6.67 -9.01
C LEU A 82 1.40 -6.45 -7.58
N ILE A 83 0.11 -6.16 -7.43
CA ILE A 83 -0.52 -5.99 -6.11
C ILE A 83 -0.33 -7.26 -5.28
N ASN A 84 -0.66 -8.43 -5.84
CA ASN A 84 -0.54 -9.71 -5.15
C ASN A 84 0.91 -10.01 -4.76
N ALA A 85 1.88 -9.78 -5.65
CA ALA A 85 3.30 -10.02 -5.36
C ALA A 85 3.81 -9.16 -4.19
N VAL A 86 3.46 -7.87 -4.19
CA VAL A 86 3.82 -6.95 -3.10
C VAL A 86 3.12 -7.34 -1.80
N LEU A 87 1.83 -7.66 -1.85
CA LEU A 87 1.05 -8.09 -0.69
C LEU A 87 1.58 -9.40 -0.10
N LEU A 88 1.94 -10.39 -0.92
CA LEU A 88 2.53 -11.65 -0.47
C LEU A 88 3.84 -11.42 0.28
N HIS A 89 4.69 -10.54 -0.24
CA HIS A 89 5.94 -10.20 0.41
C HIS A 89 5.72 -9.52 1.78
N ILE A 90 4.82 -8.54 1.83
CA ILE A 90 4.46 -7.85 3.08
C ILE A 90 3.82 -8.81 4.08
N LYS A 91 2.91 -9.68 3.62
CA LYS A 91 2.26 -10.70 4.44
C LYS A 91 3.29 -11.61 5.12
N SER A 92 4.29 -12.07 4.39
CA SER A 92 5.36 -12.90 4.97
C SER A 92 6.10 -12.20 6.12
N ILE A 93 6.33 -10.90 6.01
CA ILE A 93 6.98 -10.11 7.09
C ILE A 93 6.02 -9.93 8.27
N LEU A 94 4.75 -9.63 8.02
CA LEU A 94 3.74 -9.50 9.09
C LEU A 94 3.61 -10.78 9.90
N GLU A 95 3.61 -11.95 9.25
CA GLU A 95 3.52 -13.26 9.91
C GLU A 95 4.72 -13.52 10.82
N GLN A 96 5.93 -13.07 10.46
CA GLN A 96 7.11 -13.13 11.33
C GLN A 96 6.96 -12.29 12.62
N HIS A 97 6.09 -11.28 12.59
CA HIS A 97 5.75 -10.44 13.74
C HIS A 97 4.42 -10.82 14.39
N HIS A 98 3.87 -12.00 14.07
CA HIS A 98 2.58 -12.48 14.58
C HIS A 98 1.38 -11.56 14.27
N ARG A 99 1.48 -10.76 13.20
CA ARG A 99 0.41 -9.90 12.70
C ARG A 99 -0.17 -10.50 11.43
N LYS A 100 -1.44 -10.26 11.16
CA LYS A 100 -2.11 -10.71 9.93
C LYS A 100 -2.43 -9.54 9.01
N LEU A 101 -2.37 -9.76 7.70
CA LEU A 101 -2.69 -8.74 6.70
C LEU A 101 -4.15 -8.24 6.81
N ASN A 102 -5.07 -9.08 7.30
CA ASN A 102 -6.48 -8.72 7.49
C ASN A 102 -6.74 -7.82 8.71
N GLU A 103 -5.75 -7.62 9.58
CA GLU A 103 -5.80 -6.61 10.64
C GLU A 103 -5.64 -5.19 10.08
N PHE A 104 -5.29 -5.08 8.80
CA PHE A 104 -5.14 -3.83 8.07
C PHE A 104 -6.12 -3.80 6.90
N ASP A 105 -6.49 -2.59 6.47
CA ASP A 105 -7.36 -2.33 5.31
C ASP A 105 -6.72 -2.69 3.95
N LEU A 106 -5.76 -3.62 3.92
CA LEU A 106 -5.04 -4.11 2.75
C LEU A 106 -5.64 -5.41 2.20
N SER A 107 -6.42 -6.15 3.00
CA SER A 107 -7.06 -7.39 2.56
C SER A 107 -8.03 -7.21 1.40
N THR A 108 -8.55 -5.99 1.20
CA THR A 108 -9.46 -5.63 0.10
C THR A 108 -8.75 -5.38 -1.23
N LEU A 109 -7.41 -5.30 -1.24
CA LEU A 109 -6.59 -5.16 -2.45
C LEU A 109 -6.39 -6.49 -3.21
N ASP A 110 -6.93 -7.55 -2.60
CA ASP A 110 -7.16 -8.92 -3.04
C ASP A 110 -5.97 -9.91 -2.99
N LEU A 111 -6.29 -11.13 -2.56
CA LEU A 111 -5.43 -12.32 -2.53
C LEU A 111 -6.05 -13.53 -3.27
N SER A 112 -7.32 -13.48 -3.69
CA SER A 112 -8.02 -14.35 -4.65
C SER A 112 -9.52 -14.38 -4.28
N LYS A 113 -10.38 -13.66 -5.01
CA LYS A 113 -11.81 -14.02 -5.06
C LYS A 113 -12.11 -15.27 -5.93
N GLU A 114 -11.11 -16.05 -6.31
CA GLU A 114 -11.26 -17.22 -7.20
C GLU A 114 -11.04 -18.61 -6.58
N GLN A 115 -11.01 -18.77 -5.25
CA GLN A 115 -11.10 -20.13 -4.67
C GLN A 115 -12.53 -20.62 -4.45
N ASN A 116 -13.56 -19.80 -4.72
CA ASN A 116 -14.97 -20.19 -4.56
C ASN A 116 -15.69 -20.61 -5.86
N GLN A 117 -14.97 -20.93 -6.95
CA GLN A 117 -15.55 -21.62 -8.11
C GLN A 117 -15.14 -23.09 -8.25
N LYS A 118 -14.52 -23.71 -7.23
CA LYS A 118 -14.28 -25.17 -7.20
C LYS A 118 -15.32 -25.98 -6.39
N ASN A 119 -16.42 -25.37 -5.97
CA ASN A 119 -17.58 -26.08 -5.42
C ASN A 119 -18.69 -26.23 -6.48
N TYR A 120 -18.35 -26.74 -7.66
CA TYR A 120 -19.29 -27.36 -8.59
C TYR A 120 -18.64 -28.62 -9.14
N GLN A 121 -18.66 -29.69 -8.34
CA GLN A 121 -18.68 -31.08 -8.77
C GLN A 121 -18.92 -31.95 -7.52
N GLY A 122 -20.19 -32.00 -7.13
CA GLY A 122 -20.80 -33.14 -6.46
C GLY A 122 -21.81 -33.73 -7.42
#